data_AF-A0A9P4Y596-F1
#
_entry.id   AF-A0A9P4Y596-F1
#
_cell.length_a   1.000
_cell.length_b   1.000
_cell.length_c   1.000
_cell.angle_alpha   90.00
_cell.angle_beta   90.00
_cell.angle_gamma   90.00
#
_symmetry.space_group_name_H-M   'P 1'
#
loop_
_entity.id
_entity.type
_entity.pdbx_description
1 polymer ?
#
loop_
_entity_poly.entity_id
_entity_poly.type
_entity_poly.pdbx_seq_one_letter_code
_entity_poly.pdbx_strand_id
1 'polypeptide(L)'
;MKWEEQKFEPKQLPHLKLGTVPTRLFKKTDVTRVEDCPNLFTKAKYHKYLYQESVKMDGTSMTIYFVNSNLPLFANLNPLPEKVGPNTVHPNGRFGVCSKNMDINELSDCQFGYWKIALRYDLPKKLAAKGRSVAIHGEFCGHNINQNREKIRGGQVDFFVFSIYDVTTQKYMNPKIVVGIAQQLGLKHVPVLGYVKIREIADSHHELKKRAMQRKGEGLVYKCLHDGRSFKVISSTYLLEHGL
;
A
#
# COMPACT_ATOMS: atom_id res chain seq x y z
N MET A 1 28.06 23.00 -49.12
CA MET A 1 27.77 23.05 -47.68
C MET A 1 26.97 21.79 -47.35
N LYS A 2 27.62 20.77 -46.77
CA LYS A 2 26.97 19.50 -46.43
C LYS A 2 26.25 19.70 -45.10
N TRP A 3 24.94 19.49 -45.10
CA TRP A 3 24.16 19.41 -43.87
C TRP A 3 24.55 18.11 -43.16
N GLU A 4 25.16 18.22 -41.99
CA GLU A 4 25.38 17.07 -41.12
C GLU A 4 24.07 16.75 -40.41
N GLU A 5 23.52 15.55 -40.67
CA GLU A 5 22.44 14.99 -39.87
C GLU A 5 22.94 14.84 -38.42
N GLN A 6 22.44 15.69 -37.54
CA GLN A 6 22.54 15.44 -36.10
C GLN A 6 21.82 14.12 -35.82
N LYS A 7 22.62 13.07 -35.56
CA LYS A 7 22.13 11.81 -35.04
C LYS A 7 21.40 12.10 -33.73
N PHE A 8 20.07 12.02 -33.76
CA PHE A 8 19.25 11.96 -32.58
C PHE A 8 19.56 10.61 -31.90
N GLU A 9 20.47 10.61 -30.93
CA GLU A 9 20.56 9.48 -30.03
C GLU A 9 19.24 9.38 -29.26
N PRO A 10 18.58 8.22 -29.22
CA PRO A 10 17.42 8.06 -28.37
C PRO A 10 17.88 8.32 -26.93
N LYS A 11 17.36 9.38 -26.30
CA LYS A 11 17.55 9.61 -24.86
C LYS A 11 17.21 8.30 -24.17
N GLN A 12 18.22 7.64 -23.59
CA GLN A 12 18.02 6.46 -22.76
C GLN A 12 16.99 6.84 -21.70
N LEU A 13 15.79 6.28 -21.82
CA LEU A 13 14.73 6.47 -20.84
C LEU A 13 15.32 6.08 -19.48
N PRO A 14 15.25 6.95 -18.45
CA PRO A 14 15.70 6.58 -17.12
C PRO A 14 15.04 5.27 -16.74
N HIS A 15 15.83 4.30 -16.27
CA HIS A 15 15.33 2.98 -15.92
C HIS A 15 14.05 3.15 -15.09
N LEU A 16 12.91 2.70 -15.64
CA LEU A 16 11.56 2.87 -15.09
C LEU A 16 11.49 2.42 -13.61
N LYS A 17 12.40 1.52 -13.22
CA LYS A 17 12.51 0.90 -11.91
C LYS A 17 13.93 0.99 -11.37
N LEU A 18 14.04 1.17 -10.06
CA LEU A 18 15.26 0.96 -9.29
C LEU A 18 15.49 -0.54 -9.03
N GLY A 19 14.40 -1.33 -8.97
CA GLY A 19 14.46 -2.76 -8.71
C GLY A 19 13.08 -3.35 -8.42
N THR A 20 13.06 -4.54 -7.83
CA THR A 20 11.84 -5.10 -7.23
C THR A 20 11.53 -4.39 -5.91
N VAL A 21 10.31 -4.56 -5.39
CA VAL A 21 9.97 -4.04 -4.06
C VAL A 21 11.00 -4.55 -3.02
N PRO A 22 11.60 -3.69 -2.18
CA PRO A 22 12.60 -4.08 -1.19
C PRO A 22 12.04 -4.95 -0.04
N THR A 23 11.74 -6.22 -0.31
CA THR A 23 11.07 -7.13 0.64
C THR A 23 11.89 -7.47 1.88
N ARG A 24 13.20 -7.18 1.86
CA ARG A 24 14.08 -7.26 3.05
C ARG A 24 13.85 -6.12 4.05
N LEU A 25 13.21 -5.03 3.63
CA LEU A 25 12.90 -3.87 4.47
C LEU A 25 11.51 -3.98 5.08
N PHE A 26 10.53 -4.34 4.26
CA PHE A 26 9.13 -4.40 4.66
C PHE A 26 8.40 -5.52 3.92
N LYS A 27 7.33 -6.01 4.55
CA LYS A 27 6.51 -7.08 3.98
C LYS A 27 5.72 -6.56 2.77
N LYS A 28 5.45 -7.46 1.82
CA LYS A 28 4.47 -7.21 0.77
C LYS A 28 3.07 -7.06 1.37
N THR A 29 2.17 -6.48 0.58
CA THR A 29 0.78 -6.18 0.97
C THR A 29 -0.18 -7.35 0.79
N ASP A 30 0.33 -8.57 0.52
CA ASP A 30 -0.52 -9.74 0.37
C ASP A 30 -1.18 -10.10 1.70
N VAL A 31 -2.50 -10.27 1.65
CA VAL A 31 -3.32 -10.61 2.82
C VAL A 31 -3.97 -11.98 2.60
N THR A 32 -3.83 -12.84 3.60
CA THR A 32 -4.40 -14.19 3.66
C THR A 32 -5.92 -14.16 3.47
N ARG A 33 -6.46 -15.09 2.68
CA ARG A 33 -7.92 -15.21 2.54
C ARG A 33 -8.52 -15.83 3.80
N VAL A 34 -9.78 -15.52 4.11
CA VAL A 34 -10.42 -16.05 5.32
C VAL A 34 -10.48 -17.57 5.30
N GLU A 35 -10.64 -18.18 4.12
CA GLU A 35 -10.60 -19.61 3.87
C GLU A 35 -9.31 -20.27 4.37
N ASP A 36 -8.19 -19.55 4.28
CA ASP A 36 -6.88 -20.02 4.75
C ASP A 36 -6.68 -19.76 6.27
N CYS A 37 -7.74 -19.39 6.98
CA CYS A 37 -7.74 -19.16 8.43
C CYS A 37 -8.62 -20.20 9.16
N PRO A 38 -8.35 -21.52 9.08
CA PRO A 38 -9.22 -22.56 9.64
C PRO A 38 -9.38 -22.44 11.16
N ASN A 39 -8.37 -21.88 11.82
CA ASN A 39 -8.35 -21.71 13.26
C ASN A 39 -9.15 -20.50 13.79
N LEU A 40 -9.67 -19.63 12.90
CA LEU A 40 -10.26 -18.33 13.27
C LEU A 40 -11.40 -18.48 14.28
N PHE A 41 -12.22 -19.52 14.12
CA PHE A 41 -13.37 -19.79 14.99
C PHE A 41 -13.05 -20.81 16.07
N THR A 42 -12.08 -21.71 15.89
CA THR A 42 -11.81 -22.80 16.84
C THR A 42 -10.90 -22.39 18.00
N LYS A 43 -9.93 -21.48 17.79
CA LYS A 43 -9.00 -21.08 18.86
C LYS A 43 -9.59 -19.97 19.73
N ALA A 44 -9.76 -20.26 21.03
CA ALA A 44 -10.34 -19.35 22.03
C ALA A 44 -9.68 -17.95 22.06
N LYS A 45 -8.37 -17.86 21.80
CA LYS A 45 -7.68 -16.56 21.77
C LYS A 45 -8.27 -15.57 20.75
N TYR A 46 -8.84 -16.06 19.64
CA TYR A 46 -9.42 -15.19 18.62
C TYR A 46 -10.82 -14.68 18.98
N HIS A 47 -11.47 -15.28 19.97
CA HIS A 47 -12.79 -14.82 20.44
C HIS A 47 -12.69 -13.49 21.18
N LYS A 48 -11.53 -13.21 21.81
CA LYS A 48 -11.26 -11.98 22.55
C LYS A 48 -10.52 -10.90 21.76
N TYR A 49 -9.99 -11.22 20.58
CA TYR A 49 -9.18 -10.28 19.82
C TYR A 49 -10.06 -9.27 19.08
N LEU A 50 -9.67 -8.00 19.18
CA LEU A 50 -10.29 -6.93 18.44
C LEU A 50 -9.65 -6.77 17.06
N TYR A 51 -10.48 -6.61 16.04
CA TYR A 51 -10.08 -6.40 14.66
C TYR A 51 -10.63 -5.08 14.15
N GLN A 52 -9.82 -4.31 13.41
CA GLN A 52 -10.35 -3.24 12.57
C GLN A 52 -10.99 -3.88 11.34
N GLU A 53 -12.27 -3.62 11.11
CA GLU A 53 -12.98 -3.94 9.87
C GLU A 53 -12.88 -2.76 8.91
N SER A 54 -12.42 -3.00 7.68
CA SER A 54 -12.30 -1.98 6.64
C SER A 54 -12.74 -2.50 5.27
N VAL A 55 -13.18 -1.60 4.40
CA VAL A 55 -13.50 -1.92 3.00
C VAL A 55 -12.22 -2.36 2.30
N LYS A 56 -12.30 -3.47 1.55
CA LYS A 56 -11.28 -3.82 0.58
C LYS A 56 -11.57 -3.03 -0.69
N MET A 57 -10.77 -2.00 -0.93
CA MET A 57 -10.85 -1.21 -2.16
C MET A 57 -10.24 -1.97 -3.33
N ASP A 58 -10.78 -1.76 -4.53
CA ASP A 58 -10.33 -2.36 -5.78
C ASP A 58 -9.42 -1.40 -6.55
N GLY A 59 -8.13 -1.49 -6.28
CA GLY A 59 -7.11 -0.76 -7.00
C GLY A 59 -5.86 -1.60 -7.21
N THR A 60 -4.72 -0.93 -7.13
CA THR A 60 -3.41 -1.59 -7.13
C THR A 60 -2.63 -1.19 -5.91
N SER A 61 -1.84 -2.11 -5.37
CA SER A 61 -1.00 -1.85 -4.21
C SER A 61 0.05 -0.78 -4.54
N MET A 62 0.16 0.20 -3.65
CA MET A 62 1.21 1.19 -3.64
C MET A 62 1.85 1.21 -2.25
N THR A 63 3.18 1.34 -2.21
CA THR A 63 3.93 1.51 -0.97
C THR A 63 4.78 2.76 -1.05
N ILE A 64 4.70 3.61 -0.03
CA ILE A 64 5.57 4.78 0.13
C ILE A 64 6.47 4.51 1.31
N TYR A 65 7.78 4.58 1.14
CA TYR A 65 8.72 4.31 2.22
C TYR A 65 9.67 5.48 2.47
N PHE A 66 10.10 5.60 3.71
CA PHE A 66 11.29 6.34 4.09
C PHE A 66 12.14 5.42 4.96
N VAL A 67 13.44 5.32 4.67
CA VAL A 67 14.38 4.56 5.50
C VAL A 67 15.54 5.45 5.89
N ASN A 68 15.71 5.64 7.19
CA ASN A 68 16.80 6.40 7.76
C ASN A 68 18.15 5.73 7.47
N SER A 69 19.16 6.51 7.09
CA SER A 69 20.51 6.02 6.75
C SER A 69 21.23 5.35 7.92
N ASN A 70 20.84 5.67 9.17
CA ASN A 70 21.41 5.08 10.38
C ASN A 70 20.87 3.68 10.69
N LEU A 71 19.80 3.24 10.00
CA LEU A 71 19.25 1.90 10.21
C LEU A 71 20.10 0.88 9.45
N PRO A 72 20.61 -0.21 10.07
CA PRO A 72 21.42 -1.21 9.38
C PRO A 72 20.74 -1.81 8.14
N LEU A 73 19.41 -1.89 8.18
CA LEU A 73 18.61 -2.36 7.05
C LEU A 73 18.72 -1.46 5.81
N PHE A 74 19.15 -0.20 5.93
CA PHE A 74 19.33 0.73 4.81
C PHE A 74 20.17 0.14 3.67
N ALA A 75 21.16 -0.70 4.00
CA ALA A 75 21.98 -1.41 3.02
C ALA A 75 21.20 -2.38 2.10
N ASN A 76 19.95 -2.72 2.44
CA ASN A 76 19.08 -3.58 1.63
C ASN A 76 18.20 -2.82 0.61
N LEU A 77 18.34 -1.49 0.52
CA LEU A 77 17.69 -0.72 -0.54
C LEU A 77 18.28 -1.06 -1.91
N ASN A 78 17.47 -0.96 -2.96
CA ASN A 78 17.95 -1.13 -4.33
C ASN A 78 19.07 -0.12 -4.64
N PRO A 79 20.09 -0.47 -5.46
CA PRO A 79 21.09 0.50 -5.88
C PRO A 79 20.43 1.65 -6.65
N LEU A 80 20.99 2.85 -6.51
CA LEU A 80 20.53 4.01 -7.28
C LEU A 80 21.32 4.10 -8.58
N PRO A 81 20.69 4.44 -9.71
CA PRO A 81 21.41 4.84 -10.92
C PRO A 81 22.12 6.18 -10.71
N GLU A 82 22.96 6.57 -11.68
CA GLU A 82 23.69 7.86 -11.67
C GLU A 82 22.75 9.06 -11.52
N LYS A 83 21.56 9.00 -12.16
CA LYS A 83 20.54 10.05 -12.12
C LYS A 83 19.28 9.56 -11.43
N VAL A 84 18.91 10.23 -10.34
CA VAL A 84 17.67 10.02 -9.59
C VAL A 84 16.95 11.35 -9.40
N GLY A 85 15.67 11.28 -9.06
CA GLY A 85 14.90 12.49 -8.78
C GLY A 85 15.30 13.14 -7.45
N PRO A 86 15.01 14.44 -7.30
CA PRO A 86 15.47 15.24 -6.17
C PRO A 86 14.83 14.84 -4.83
N ASN A 87 13.75 14.05 -4.85
CA ASN A 87 13.04 13.61 -3.65
C ASN A 87 13.42 12.18 -3.23
N THR A 88 14.31 11.51 -3.97
CA THR A 88 14.72 10.14 -3.65
C THR A 88 15.72 10.11 -2.49
N VAL A 89 16.72 11.01 -2.52
CA VAL A 89 17.81 11.04 -1.53
C VAL A 89 17.64 12.23 -0.59
N HIS A 90 17.65 11.95 0.71
CA HIS A 90 17.63 12.96 1.77
C HIS A 90 18.91 12.86 2.61
N PRO A 91 19.34 13.95 3.30
CA PRO A 91 20.54 13.92 4.14
C PRO A 91 20.54 12.82 5.22
N ASN A 92 19.36 12.43 5.70
CA ASN A 92 19.17 11.45 6.76
C ASN A 92 18.58 10.11 6.29
N GLY A 93 18.44 9.87 4.98
CA GLY A 93 17.82 8.64 4.50
C GLY A 93 17.37 8.67 3.05
N ARG A 94 16.58 7.65 2.69
CA ARG A 94 16.04 7.49 1.34
C ARG A 94 14.53 7.42 1.39
N PHE A 95 13.89 8.18 0.51
CA PHE A 95 12.47 8.09 0.24
C PHE A 95 12.25 7.32 -1.07
N GLY A 96 11.18 6.54 -1.14
CA GLY A 96 10.84 5.83 -2.36
C GLY A 96 9.37 5.45 -2.45
N VAL A 97 8.98 5.11 -3.67
CA VAL A 97 7.61 4.77 -4.03
C VAL A 97 7.62 3.48 -4.83
N CYS A 98 6.84 2.51 -4.38
CA CYS A 98 6.68 1.24 -5.06
C CYS A 98 5.26 1.06 -5.59
N SER A 99 5.13 0.41 -6.73
CA SER A 99 3.89 -0.32 -7.08
C SER A 99 3.87 -1.67 -6.37
N LYS A 100 2.90 -2.53 -6.71
CA LYS A 100 2.81 -3.91 -6.21
C LYS A 100 4.12 -4.72 -6.35
N ASN A 101 4.87 -4.52 -7.42
CA ASN A 101 6.00 -5.38 -7.79
C ASN A 101 7.34 -4.65 -8.00
N MET A 102 7.35 -3.32 -8.00
CA MET A 102 8.47 -2.54 -8.49
C MET A 102 8.76 -1.36 -7.59
N ASP A 103 10.04 -1.12 -7.31
CA ASP A 103 10.54 0.14 -6.74
C ASP A 103 10.74 1.15 -7.87
N ILE A 104 9.96 2.22 -7.89
CA ILE A 104 9.80 3.10 -9.05
C ILE A 104 10.81 4.24 -8.95
N ASN A 105 11.58 4.46 -10.01
CA ASN A 105 12.45 5.64 -10.09
C ASN A 105 11.60 6.90 -10.21
N GLU A 106 11.87 7.95 -9.43
CA GLU A 106 11.13 9.23 -9.50
C GLU A 106 11.14 9.85 -10.90
N LEU A 107 12.24 9.69 -11.64
CA LEU A 107 12.37 10.20 -13.01
C LEU A 107 11.66 9.33 -14.06
N SER A 108 11.04 8.22 -13.64
CA SER A 108 10.26 7.37 -14.52
C SER A 108 9.03 8.10 -15.03
N ASP A 109 8.80 8.06 -16.35
CA ASP A 109 7.51 8.38 -16.95
C ASP A 109 6.51 7.23 -16.74
N CYS A 110 6.21 6.92 -15.47
CA CYS A 110 5.24 5.89 -15.14
C CYS A 110 3.83 6.41 -15.43
N GLN A 111 3.16 5.78 -16.40
CA GLN A 111 1.82 6.11 -16.88
C GLN A 111 0.79 6.34 -15.75
N PHE A 112 0.91 5.60 -14.65
CA PHE A 112 -0.06 5.64 -13.56
C PHE A 112 0.15 6.78 -12.56
N GLY A 113 1.33 7.42 -12.54
CA GLY A 113 1.56 8.59 -11.69
C GLY A 113 1.70 8.32 -10.18
N TYR A 114 2.26 7.17 -9.78
CA TYR A 114 2.50 6.85 -8.35
C TYR A 114 3.27 7.96 -7.61
N TRP A 115 4.37 8.46 -8.17
CA TRP A 115 5.14 9.56 -7.58
C TRP A 115 4.34 10.88 -7.50
N LYS A 116 3.40 11.13 -8.42
CA LYS A 116 2.56 12.34 -8.39
C LYS A 116 1.74 12.43 -7.10
N ILE A 117 1.30 11.29 -6.55
CA ILE A 117 0.63 11.26 -5.25
C ILE A 117 1.59 11.59 -4.12
N ALA A 118 2.76 10.95 -4.09
CA ALA A 118 3.76 11.22 -3.05
C ALA A 118 4.13 12.70 -2.97
N LEU A 119 4.30 13.34 -4.13
CA LEU A 119 4.61 14.76 -4.25
C LEU A 119 3.43 15.66 -3.92
N ARG A 120 2.20 15.31 -4.36
CA ARG A 120 0.97 16.07 -4.03
C ARG A 120 0.80 16.26 -2.53
N TYR A 121 1.13 15.24 -1.73
CA TYR A 121 1.02 15.29 -0.28
C TYR A 121 2.31 15.70 0.44
N ASP A 122 3.35 16.12 -0.28
CA ASP A 122 4.67 16.52 0.26
C ASP A 122 5.27 15.45 1.20
N LEU A 123 5.08 14.17 0.85
CA LEU A 123 5.51 13.05 1.69
C LEU A 123 7.03 12.90 1.81
N PRO A 124 7.86 13.15 0.77
CA PRO A 124 9.32 13.09 0.91
C PRO A 124 9.81 13.97 2.06
N LYS A 125 9.39 15.25 2.07
CA LYS A 125 9.74 16.21 3.13
C LYS A 125 9.16 15.81 4.48
N LYS A 126 7.86 15.47 4.54
CA LYS A 126 7.18 15.10 5.80
C LYS A 126 7.78 13.86 6.46
N LEU A 127 8.12 12.82 5.69
CA LEU A 127 8.69 11.59 6.23
C LEU A 127 10.17 11.77 6.60
N ALA A 128 10.95 12.48 5.78
CA ALA A 128 12.34 12.81 6.09
C ALA A 128 12.45 13.65 7.38
N ALA A 129 11.56 14.63 7.58
CA ALA A 129 11.51 15.44 8.79
C ALA A 129 11.17 14.63 10.04
N LYS A 130 10.33 13.60 9.92
CA LYS A 130 10.05 12.66 11.02
C LYS A 130 11.21 11.70 11.27
N GLY A 131 12.03 11.41 10.26
CA GLY A 131 13.24 10.58 10.36
C GLY A 131 13.01 9.11 10.72
N ARG A 132 11.75 8.66 10.87
CA ARG A 132 11.40 7.29 11.24
C ARG A 132 11.38 6.39 10.00
N SER A 133 12.04 5.25 10.08
CA SER A 133 12.03 4.25 9.00
C SER A 133 10.68 3.52 8.95
N VAL A 134 9.87 3.80 7.93
CA VAL A 134 8.51 3.26 7.76
C VAL A 134 8.21 2.93 6.30
N ALA A 135 7.31 1.98 6.09
CA ALA A 135 6.65 1.75 4.81
C ALA A 135 5.14 1.90 4.99
N ILE A 136 4.54 2.86 4.29
CA ILE A 136 3.12 3.15 4.27
C ILE A 136 2.51 2.39 3.11
N HIS A 137 1.64 1.44 3.40
CA HIS A 137 0.93 0.66 2.38
C HIS A 137 -0.48 1.19 2.21
N GLY A 138 -0.91 1.27 0.96
CA GLY A 138 -2.25 1.71 0.62
C GLY A 138 -2.69 1.22 -0.74
N GLU A 139 -3.98 1.42 -0.99
CA GLU A 139 -4.60 1.13 -2.27
C GLU A 139 -4.49 2.38 -3.15
N PHE A 140 -3.90 2.22 -4.32
CA PHE A 140 -3.88 3.24 -5.36
C PHE A 140 -5.07 3.00 -6.29
N CYS A 141 -5.98 3.97 -6.34
CA CYS A 141 -7.26 3.84 -7.04
C CYS A 141 -7.49 5.05 -7.95
N GLY A 142 -8.25 4.86 -9.02
CA GLY A 142 -8.78 5.95 -9.83
C GLY A 142 -8.78 5.68 -11.32
N HIS A 143 -8.71 6.74 -12.11
CA HIS A 143 -8.76 6.65 -13.57
C HIS A 143 -7.68 5.71 -14.12
N ASN A 144 -8.06 4.83 -15.05
CA ASN A 144 -7.22 3.79 -15.65
C ASN A 144 -6.62 2.76 -14.66
N ILE A 145 -7.12 2.69 -13.43
CA ILE A 145 -6.79 1.64 -12.46
C ILE A 145 -8.03 0.77 -12.25
N ASN A 146 -7.93 -0.51 -12.62
CA ASN A 146 -9.01 -1.51 -12.48
C ASN A 146 -10.38 -0.99 -12.95
N GLN A 147 -10.41 -0.37 -14.12
CA GLN A 147 -11.62 0.23 -14.72
C GLN A 147 -12.30 1.30 -13.85
N ASN A 148 -11.59 1.86 -12.87
CA ASN A 148 -12.09 2.83 -11.89
C ASN A 148 -13.39 2.35 -11.21
N ARG A 149 -13.43 1.07 -10.78
CA ARG A 149 -14.60 0.52 -10.06
C ARG A 149 -14.92 1.24 -8.74
N GLU A 150 -13.91 1.87 -8.14
CA GLU A 150 -14.05 2.79 -7.00
C GLU A 150 -14.74 4.13 -7.35
N LYS A 151 -14.96 4.41 -8.65
CA LYS A 151 -15.65 5.60 -9.16
C LYS A 151 -15.04 6.91 -8.65
N ILE A 152 -13.70 6.96 -8.57
CA ILE A 152 -12.98 8.21 -8.25
C ILE A 152 -13.26 9.22 -9.36
N ARG A 153 -13.79 10.38 -8.99
CA ARG A 153 -14.28 11.40 -9.93
C ARG A 153 -13.14 12.26 -10.49
N GLY A 154 -13.43 12.96 -11.58
CA GLY A 154 -12.55 14.00 -12.15
C GLY A 154 -11.31 13.48 -12.88
N GLY A 155 -11.30 12.21 -13.28
CA GLY A 155 -10.15 11.60 -13.99
C GLY A 155 -8.90 11.47 -13.12
N GLN A 156 -9.05 11.58 -11.79
CA GLN A 156 -7.92 11.57 -10.85
C GLN A 156 -7.62 10.17 -10.34
N VAL A 157 -6.40 10.05 -9.82
CA VAL A 157 -5.94 8.94 -8.97
C VAL A 157 -5.75 9.45 -7.54
N ASP A 158 -5.84 8.53 -6.59
CA ASP A 158 -5.63 8.80 -5.16
C ASP A 158 -5.08 7.56 -4.43
N PHE A 159 -4.64 7.76 -3.19
CA PHE A 159 -4.02 6.74 -2.37
C PHE A 159 -4.72 6.63 -1.01
N PHE A 160 -5.14 5.41 -0.68
CA PHE A 160 -5.91 5.10 0.52
C PHE A 160 -5.08 4.18 1.41
N VAL A 161 -4.50 4.74 2.46
CA VAL A 161 -3.67 4.01 3.43
C VAL A 161 -4.49 2.90 4.09
N PHE A 162 -3.91 1.70 4.22
CA PHE A 162 -4.51 0.62 5.01
C PHE A 162 -3.58 0.05 6.07
N SER A 163 -2.26 0.20 5.94
CA SER A 163 -1.31 -0.25 6.97
C SER A 163 -0.01 0.55 6.92
N ILE A 164 0.72 0.54 8.03
CA ILE A 164 2.08 1.07 8.09
C ILE A 164 2.95 -0.02 8.72
N TYR A 165 4.03 -0.36 8.04
CA TYR A 165 5.06 -1.25 8.54
C TYR A 165 6.19 -0.41 9.14
N ASP A 166 6.50 -0.66 10.40
CA ASP A 166 7.66 -0.08 11.06
C ASP A 166 8.90 -0.90 10.69
N VAL A 167 9.78 -0.31 9.88
CA VAL A 167 10.96 -0.98 9.33
C VAL A 167 12.00 -1.23 10.43
N THR A 168 12.05 -0.38 11.46
CA THR A 168 12.97 -0.54 12.58
C THR A 168 12.61 -1.75 13.45
N THR A 169 11.33 -1.91 13.77
CA THR A 169 10.84 -3.00 14.65
C THR A 169 10.37 -4.24 13.89
N GLN A 170 10.38 -4.18 12.55
CA GLN A 170 9.93 -5.26 11.65
C GLN A 170 8.51 -5.75 11.95
N LYS A 171 7.60 -4.80 12.24
CA LYS A 171 6.21 -5.08 12.63
C LYS A 171 5.24 -4.11 11.98
N TYR A 172 4.04 -4.58 11.70
CA TYR A 172 2.93 -3.69 11.38
C TYR A 172 2.53 -2.88 12.63
N MET A 173 2.29 -1.59 12.43
CA MET A 173 1.77 -0.71 13.47
C MET A 173 0.33 -1.07 13.82
N ASN A 174 -0.09 -0.69 15.03
CA ASN A 174 -1.47 -0.90 15.47
C ASN A 174 -2.45 -0.19 14.50
N PRO A 175 -3.48 -0.87 13.97
CA PRO A 175 -4.42 -0.28 13.01
C PRO A 175 -5.12 1.01 13.47
N LYS A 176 -5.36 1.19 14.79
CA LYS A 176 -5.93 2.44 15.32
C LYS A 176 -4.98 3.62 15.14
N ILE A 177 -3.69 3.39 15.39
CA ILE A 177 -2.65 4.42 15.26
C ILE A 177 -2.45 4.81 13.79
N VAL A 178 -2.53 3.83 12.88
CA VAL A 178 -2.38 4.06 11.43
C VAL A 178 -3.39 5.08 10.89
N VAL A 179 -4.65 5.04 11.35
CA VAL A 179 -5.67 6.02 10.95
C VAL A 179 -5.23 7.45 11.33
N GLY A 180 -4.74 7.64 12.56
CA GLY A 180 -4.23 8.93 13.02
C GLY A 180 -3.01 9.39 12.26
N ILE A 181 -2.07 8.50 11.92
CA ILE A 181 -0.89 8.84 11.12
C ILE A 181 -1.29 9.25 9.70
N ALA A 182 -2.22 8.54 9.06
CA ALA A 182 -2.71 8.90 7.73
C ALA A 182 -3.30 10.33 7.74
N GLN A 183 -4.16 10.62 8.72
CA GLN A 183 -4.74 11.96 8.90
C GLN A 183 -3.67 13.04 9.13
N GLN A 184 -2.67 12.79 9.98
CA GLN A 184 -1.57 13.73 10.22
C GLN A 184 -0.72 14.00 8.98
N LEU A 185 -0.59 13.04 8.08
CA LEU A 185 0.11 13.21 6.80
C LEU A 185 -0.76 13.89 5.73
N GLY A 186 -2.07 14.05 6.00
CA GLY A 186 -3.07 14.54 5.04
C GLY A 186 -3.51 13.47 4.05
N LEU A 187 -3.21 12.19 4.31
CA LEU A 187 -3.56 11.07 3.44
C LEU A 187 -4.96 10.53 3.77
N LYS A 188 -5.65 10.05 2.73
CA LYS A 188 -6.86 9.27 2.91
C LYS A 188 -6.52 7.90 3.47
N HIS A 189 -7.44 7.35 4.24
CA HIS A 189 -7.38 5.97 4.71
C HIS A 189 -8.51 5.18 4.05
N VAL A 190 -8.32 3.87 3.85
CA VAL A 190 -9.42 3.00 3.40
C VAL A 190 -10.62 3.14 4.37
N PRO A 191 -11.87 3.06 3.90
CA PRO A 191 -13.03 3.23 4.78
C PRO A 191 -13.01 2.21 5.93
N VAL A 192 -12.94 2.71 7.18
CA VAL A 192 -13.01 1.89 8.39
C VAL A 192 -14.47 1.79 8.80
N LEU A 193 -14.99 0.56 8.90
CA LEU A 193 -16.38 0.29 9.25
C LEU A 193 -16.58 0.13 10.76
N GLY A 194 -15.51 -0.20 11.49
CA GLY A 194 -15.55 -0.32 12.94
C GLY A 194 -14.45 -1.20 13.51
N TYR A 195 -14.57 -1.48 14.79
CA TYR A 195 -13.71 -2.39 15.52
C TYR A 195 -14.55 -3.48 16.16
N VAL A 196 -14.32 -4.73 15.79
CA VAL A 196 -15.20 -5.85 16.10
C VAL A 196 -14.39 -7.03 16.63
N LYS A 197 -15.00 -7.85 17.49
CA LYS A 197 -14.52 -9.22 17.69
C LYS A 197 -15.21 -10.09 16.66
N ILE A 198 -14.47 -10.99 16.02
CA ILE A 198 -15.03 -11.81 14.92
C ILE A 198 -16.24 -12.63 15.40
N ARG A 199 -16.18 -13.18 16.61
CA ARG A 199 -17.28 -13.95 17.22
C ARG A 199 -18.53 -13.14 17.55
N GLU A 200 -18.46 -11.81 17.57
CA GLU A 200 -19.64 -10.96 17.78
C GLU A 200 -20.39 -10.69 16.46
N ILE A 201 -19.76 -10.95 15.31
CA ILE A 201 -20.34 -10.65 13.98
C ILE A 201 -20.52 -11.87 13.08
N ALA A 202 -19.90 -13.01 13.42
CA ALA A 202 -19.96 -14.24 12.64
C ALA A 202 -19.54 -15.45 13.50
N ASP A 203 -20.12 -16.62 13.20
CA ASP A 203 -19.74 -17.89 13.82
C ASP A 203 -18.99 -18.85 12.90
N SER A 204 -18.88 -18.50 11.62
CA SER A 204 -18.21 -19.31 10.61
C SER A 204 -17.62 -18.45 9.50
N HIS A 205 -16.76 -19.05 8.69
CA HIS A 205 -16.28 -18.46 7.43
C HIS A 205 -17.43 -18.10 6.49
N HIS A 206 -18.51 -18.89 6.48
CA HIS A 206 -19.68 -18.65 5.64
C HIS A 206 -20.38 -17.35 6.01
N GLU A 207 -20.60 -17.09 7.31
CA GLU A 207 -21.22 -15.84 7.78
C GLU A 207 -20.36 -14.61 7.46
N LEU A 208 -19.02 -14.71 7.56
CA LEU A 208 -18.13 -13.64 7.12
C LEU A 208 -18.25 -13.37 5.61
N LYS A 209 -18.33 -14.42 4.79
CA LYS A 209 -18.53 -14.28 3.33
C LYS A 209 -19.88 -13.63 3.02
N LYS A 210 -20.95 -14.05 3.70
CA LYS A 210 -22.28 -13.43 3.58
C LYS A 210 -22.24 -11.94 3.92
N ARG A 211 -21.56 -11.57 5.01
CA ARG A 211 -21.34 -10.17 5.38
C ARG A 211 -20.59 -9.39 4.29
N ALA A 212 -19.58 -9.98 3.67
CA ALA A 212 -18.86 -9.34 2.56
C ALA A 212 -19.75 -9.15 1.32
N MET A 213 -20.60 -10.13 0.96
CA MET A 213 -21.54 -10.02 -0.16
C MET A 213 -22.62 -8.96 0.05
N GLN A 214 -23.09 -8.79 1.29
CA GLN A 214 -24.06 -7.74 1.66
C GLN A 214 -23.46 -6.33 1.56
N ARG A 215 -22.13 -6.22 1.54
CA ARG A 215 -21.43 -4.97 1.29
C ARG A 215 -21.15 -4.87 -0.22
N LYS A 216 -21.48 -3.73 -0.81
CA LYS A 216 -21.05 -3.41 -2.17
C LYS A 216 -19.54 -3.20 -2.20
N GLY A 217 -18.85 -3.69 -3.23
CA GLY A 217 -17.40 -3.59 -3.40
C GLY A 217 -16.68 -4.93 -3.29
N GLU A 218 -15.35 -4.92 -3.46
CA GLU A 218 -14.54 -6.14 -3.59
C GLU A 218 -14.58 -7.05 -2.36
N GLY A 219 -14.74 -6.46 -1.17
CA GLY A 219 -14.92 -7.20 0.06
C GLY A 219 -14.46 -6.43 1.29
N LEU A 220 -13.97 -7.17 2.28
CA LEU A 220 -13.58 -6.66 3.58
C LEU A 220 -12.18 -7.13 3.97
N VAL A 221 -11.47 -6.30 4.73
CA VAL A 221 -10.20 -6.65 5.36
C VAL A 221 -10.32 -6.46 6.87
N TYR A 222 -9.90 -7.48 7.61
CA TYR A 222 -9.85 -7.51 9.06
C TYR A 222 -8.40 -7.50 9.53
N LYS A 223 -8.01 -6.49 10.31
CA LYS A 223 -6.64 -6.34 10.85
C LYS A 223 -6.68 -6.44 12.38
N CYS A 224 -6.00 -7.44 12.93
CA CYS A 224 -5.94 -7.68 14.37
C CYS A 224 -5.13 -6.58 15.07
N LEU A 225 -5.66 -6.07 16.17
CA LEU A 225 -4.98 -5.04 16.97
C LEU A 225 -3.92 -5.61 17.92
N HIS A 226 -3.88 -6.93 18.13
CA HIS A 226 -3.05 -7.56 19.15
C HIS A 226 -1.78 -8.21 18.61
N ASP A 227 -1.83 -8.82 17.44
CA ASP A 227 -0.75 -9.68 16.93
C ASP A 227 -0.35 -9.41 15.47
N GLY A 228 -0.86 -8.32 14.89
CA GLY A 228 -0.51 -7.86 13.55
C GLY A 228 -1.01 -8.76 12.40
N ARG A 229 -1.78 -9.82 12.70
CA ARG A 229 -2.39 -10.65 11.66
C ARG A 229 -3.52 -9.92 10.98
N SER A 230 -3.74 -10.29 9.72
CA SER A 230 -4.86 -9.79 8.93
C SER A 230 -5.38 -10.86 7.99
N PHE A 231 -6.65 -10.78 7.66
CA PHE A 231 -7.24 -11.61 6.62
C PHE A 231 -8.25 -10.79 5.81
N LYS A 232 -8.50 -11.22 4.58
CA LYS A 232 -9.49 -10.63 3.68
C LYS A 232 -10.63 -11.60 3.42
N VAL A 233 -11.82 -11.05 3.26
CA VAL A 233 -13.02 -11.76 2.83
C VAL A 233 -13.45 -11.13 1.53
N ILE A 234 -13.37 -11.89 0.44
CA ILE A 234 -13.75 -11.40 -0.89
C ILE A 234 -15.24 -11.63 -1.10
N SER A 235 -15.91 -10.63 -1.67
CA SER A 235 -17.32 -10.71 -2.04
C SER A 235 -17.48 -11.54 -3.30
N SER A 236 -18.13 -12.70 -3.22
CA SER A 236 -18.40 -13.51 -4.41
C SER A 236 -19.39 -12.85 -5.37
N THR A 237 -20.30 -12.00 -4.87
CA THR A 237 -21.17 -11.20 -5.75
C THR A 237 -20.33 -10.24 -6.59
N TYR A 238 -19.34 -9.59 -5.99
CA TYR A 238 -18.42 -8.71 -6.72
C TYR A 238 -17.58 -9.44 -7.78
N LEU A 239 -17.07 -10.63 -7.44
CA LEU A 239 -16.32 -11.46 -8.39
C LEU A 239 -17.18 -11.82 -9.62
N LEU A 240 -18.43 -12.22 -9.40
CA LEU A 240 -19.37 -12.55 -10.47
C LEU A 240 -19.76 -11.31 -11.30
N GLU A 241 -20.04 -10.19 -10.65
CA GLU A 241 -20.40 -8.92 -11.31
C GLU A 241 -19.29 -8.40 -12.25
N HIS A 242 -18.02 -8.71 -11.96
CA HIS A 242 -16.87 -8.18 -12.68
C HIS A 242 -16.04 -9.23 -13.43
N GLY A 243 -16.43 -10.52 -13.41
CA GLY A 243 -15.74 -11.61 -14.09
C GLY A 243 -14.31 -11.86 -13.60
N LEU A 244 -14.10 -11.87 -12.28
CA LEU A 244 -12.79 -11.98 -11.61
C LEU A 244 -12.56 -13.32 -10.91
#